data_AF-A0A849HG82-F1
#
_entry.id   AF-A0A849HG82-F1
#
_cell.length_a   1.000
_cell.length_b   1.000
_cell.length_c   1.000
_cell.angle_alpha   90.00
_cell.angle_beta   90.00
_cell.angle_gamma   90.00
#
_symmetry.space_group_name_H-M   'P 1'
#
loop_
_entity.id
_entity.type
_entity.pdbx_description
1 polymer ?
#
loop_
_entity_poly.entity_id
_entity_poly.type
_entity_poly.pdbx_seq_one_letter_code
_entity_poly.pdbx_strand_id
1 'polypeptide(L)'
;MSQTQDKPVRGQAQSVRQLARRAALDAQAKIREQRVAREKRLSARGVEVMVALGERDELVRRYEQRAGEALLAMTSAEGLSVDEAIQWCGEGLSRREVARLCALADSDGSTASDEDRAD
;
A
#
# COMPACT_ATOMS: atom_id res chain seq x y z
N MET A 1 37.16 -66.51 -14.84
CA MET A 1 35.84 -65.85 -14.88
C MET A 1 35.38 -65.58 -13.46
N SER A 2 34.53 -64.56 -13.30
CA SER A 2 33.73 -64.21 -12.11
C SER A 2 34.33 -63.23 -11.10
N GLN A 3 34.20 -61.96 -11.49
CA GLN A 3 33.68 -60.83 -10.71
C GLN A 3 34.02 -60.80 -9.21
N THR A 4 35.05 -60.02 -8.87
CA THR A 4 35.23 -59.43 -7.55
C THR A 4 34.06 -58.47 -7.29
N GLN A 5 33.09 -58.93 -6.53
CA GLN A 5 31.95 -58.13 -6.10
C GLN A 5 32.43 -57.20 -4.98
N ASP A 6 32.84 -55.99 -5.34
CA ASP A 6 33.21 -54.93 -4.38
C ASP A 6 31.93 -54.42 -3.70
N LYS A 7 31.57 -55.09 -2.60
CA LYS A 7 30.41 -54.75 -1.77
C LYS A 7 30.83 -53.61 -0.84
N PRO A 8 30.25 -52.40 -0.93
CA PRO A 8 30.68 -51.29 -0.10
C PRO A 8 30.45 -51.63 1.38
N VAL A 9 31.53 -51.52 2.16
CA VAL A 9 31.53 -51.75 3.62
C VAL A 9 30.47 -50.85 4.24
N ARG A 10 29.53 -51.43 5.01
CA ARG A 10 28.35 -50.75 5.58
C ARG A 10 28.67 -49.40 6.27
N GLY A 11 29.87 -49.25 6.85
CA GLY A 11 30.35 -47.99 7.44
C GLY A 11 30.65 -46.86 6.44
N GLN A 12 31.18 -47.16 5.24
CA GLN A 12 31.43 -46.15 4.20
C GLN A 12 30.12 -45.63 3.60
N ALA A 13 29.18 -46.53 3.31
CA ALA A 13 27.84 -46.16 2.82
C ALA A 13 27.04 -45.33 3.85
N GLN A 14 27.22 -45.61 5.15
CA GLN A 14 26.66 -44.78 6.23
C GLN A 14 27.30 -43.38 6.27
N SER A 15 28.62 -43.25 6.06
CA SER A 15 29.29 -41.95 6.02
C SER A 15 28.85 -41.08 4.83
N VAL A 16 28.68 -41.69 3.64
CA VAL A 16 28.18 -40.99 2.44
C VAL A 16 26.75 -40.50 2.65
N ARG A 17 25.89 -41.31 3.29
CA ARG A 17 24.52 -40.91 3.62
C ARG A 17 24.47 -39.74 4.60
N GLN A 18 25.34 -39.72 5.61
CA GLN A 18 25.42 -38.64 6.58
C GLN A 18 25.88 -37.33 5.93
N LEU A 19 26.91 -37.37 5.08
CA LEU A 19 27.37 -36.23 4.31
C LEU A 19 26.29 -35.69 3.37
N ALA A 20 25.61 -36.57 2.63
CA ALA A 20 24.51 -36.20 1.76
C ALA A 20 23.34 -35.56 2.54
N ARG A 21 23.00 -36.10 3.71
CA ARG A 21 21.97 -35.52 4.59
C ARG A 21 22.37 -34.14 5.08
N ARG A 22 23.63 -33.95 5.50
CA ARG A 22 24.13 -32.64 5.93
C ARG A 22 24.05 -31.62 4.82
N ALA A 23 24.54 -31.97 3.62
CA ALA A 23 24.48 -31.09 2.45
C ALA A 23 23.03 -30.72 2.08
N ALA A 24 22.11 -31.68 2.13
CA ALA A 24 20.68 -31.42 1.87
C ALA A 24 20.07 -30.47 2.91
N LEU A 25 20.37 -30.65 4.20
CA LEU A 25 19.90 -29.76 5.27
C LEU A 25 20.47 -28.34 5.13
N ASP A 26 21.76 -28.21 4.81
CA ASP A 26 22.39 -26.90 4.61
C ASP A 26 21.81 -26.19 3.37
N ALA A 27 21.52 -26.92 2.28
CA ALA A 27 20.84 -26.36 1.12
C ALA A 27 19.41 -25.91 1.44
N GLN A 28 18.66 -26.70 2.21
CA GLN A 28 17.31 -26.33 2.65
C GLN A 28 17.32 -25.09 3.57
N ALA A 29 18.29 -24.99 4.49
CA ALA A 29 18.46 -23.83 5.35
C ALA A 29 18.68 -22.56 4.53
N LYS A 30 19.58 -22.59 3.54
CA LYS A 30 19.82 -21.45 2.63
C LYS A 30 18.57 -21.04 1.87
N ILE A 31 17.81 -21.99 1.33
CA ILE A 31 16.56 -21.70 0.62
C ILE A 31 15.55 -21.05 1.57
N ARG A 32 15.43 -21.55 2.80
CA ARG A 32 14.53 -20.97 3.80
C ARG A 32 14.92 -19.54 4.16
N GLU A 33 16.20 -19.28 4.40
CA GLU A 33 16.73 -17.95 4.68
C GLU A 33 16.46 -16.97 3.53
N GLN A 34 16.70 -17.40 2.30
CA GLN A 34 16.42 -16.60 1.10
C GLN A 34 14.93 -16.27 0.97
N ARG A 35 14.04 -17.24 1.25
CA ARG A 35 12.58 -17.03 1.25
C ARG A 35 12.16 -16.02 2.30
N VAL A 36 12.61 -16.18 3.54
CA VAL A 36 12.32 -15.24 4.63
C VAL A 36 12.84 -13.84 4.30
N ALA A 37 14.06 -13.72 3.77
CA ALA A 37 14.62 -12.44 3.38
C ALA A 37 13.81 -11.78 2.24
N ARG A 38 13.37 -12.58 1.25
CA ARG A 38 12.51 -12.09 0.16
C ARG A 38 11.16 -11.63 0.69
N GLU A 39 10.52 -12.41 1.55
CA GLU A 39 9.23 -12.09 2.15
C GLU A 39 9.30 -10.80 2.98
N LYS A 40 10.34 -10.64 3.82
CA LYS A 40 10.59 -9.39 4.55
C LYS A 40 10.70 -8.18 3.64
N ARG A 41 11.47 -8.28 2.54
CA ARG A 41 11.61 -7.18 1.56
C ARG A 41 10.29 -6.88 0.85
N LEU A 42 9.50 -7.90 0.52
CA LEU A 42 8.20 -7.69 -0.13
C LEU A 42 7.19 -7.06 0.83
N SER A 43 7.16 -7.51 2.09
CA SER A 43 6.31 -6.93 3.12
C SER A 43 6.64 -5.46 3.35
N ALA A 44 7.93 -5.10 3.49
CA ALA A 44 8.35 -3.71 3.64
C ALA A 44 7.92 -2.84 2.45
N ARG A 45 8.15 -3.31 1.21
CA ARG A 45 7.71 -2.61 0.00
C ARG A 45 6.18 -2.48 -0.09
N GLY A 46 5.44 -3.48 0.37
CA GLY A 46 3.98 -3.42 0.44
C GLY A 46 3.51 -2.30 1.37
N VAL A 47 4.15 -2.15 2.54
CA VAL A 47 3.87 -1.04 3.47
C VAL A 47 4.20 0.30 2.82
N GLU A 48 5.38 0.45 2.19
CA GLU A 48 5.77 1.69 1.49
C GLU A 48 4.74 2.10 0.43
N VAL A 49 4.24 1.16 -0.38
CA VAL A 49 3.21 1.43 -1.37
C VAL A 49 1.93 1.94 -0.73
N MET A 50 1.45 1.28 0.33
CA MET A 50 0.21 1.68 0.99
C MET A 50 0.32 3.03 1.68
N VAL A 51 1.47 3.35 2.29
CA VAL A 51 1.74 4.67 2.88
C VAL A 51 1.70 5.75 1.79
N ALA A 52 2.42 5.56 0.69
CA ALA A 52 2.44 6.53 -0.40
C ALA A 52 1.05 6.78 -1.01
N LEU A 53 0.22 5.73 -1.15
CA LEU A 53 -1.17 5.86 -1.59
C LEU A 53 -2.02 6.62 -0.56
N GLY A 54 -1.86 6.33 0.73
CA GLY A 54 -2.56 7.03 1.80
C GLY A 54 -2.21 8.52 1.85
N GLU A 55 -0.93 8.87 1.76
CA GLU A 55 -0.45 10.27 1.70
C GLU A 55 -1.00 11.00 0.47
N ARG A 56 -0.99 10.34 -0.69
CA ARG A 56 -1.59 10.90 -1.91
C ARG A 56 -3.08 11.18 -1.71
N ASP A 57 -3.82 10.20 -1.21
CA ASP A 57 -5.27 10.31 -1.05
C ASP A 57 -5.63 11.40 -0.03
N GLU A 58 -4.81 11.58 1.02
CA GLU A 58 -4.93 12.69 1.95
C GLU A 58 -4.69 14.05 1.28
N LEU A 59 -3.63 14.17 0.47
CA LEU A 59 -3.39 15.41 -0.30
C LEU A 59 -4.54 15.71 -1.26
N VAL A 60 -5.05 14.69 -1.97
CA VAL A 60 -6.21 14.83 -2.86
C VAL A 60 -7.42 15.35 -2.09
N ARG A 61 -7.75 14.75 -0.93
CA ARG A 61 -8.86 15.21 -0.08
C ARG A 61 -8.73 16.69 0.30
N ARG A 62 -7.54 17.12 0.75
CA ARG A 62 -7.27 18.53 1.10
C ARG A 62 -7.46 19.47 -0.08
N TYR A 63 -7.03 19.09 -1.28
CA TYR A 63 -7.24 19.91 -2.47
C TYR A 63 -8.70 19.94 -2.92
N GLU A 64 -9.41 18.81 -2.83
CA GLU A 64 -10.85 18.75 -3.11
C GLU A 64 -11.65 19.62 -2.14
N GLN A 65 -11.33 19.60 -0.85
CA GLN A 65 -11.95 20.46 0.15
C GLN A 65 -11.72 21.95 -0.14
N ARG A 66 -10.47 22.36 -0.37
CA ARG A 66 -10.14 23.75 -0.73
C ARG A 66 -10.86 24.22 -2.00
N ALA A 67 -11.04 23.32 -2.98
CA ALA A 67 -11.83 23.62 -4.17
C ALA A 67 -13.31 23.81 -3.83
N GLY A 68 -13.87 22.96 -2.95
CA GLY A 68 -15.22 23.10 -2.41
C GLY A 68 -15.44 24.43 -1.67
N GLU A 69 -14.51 24.81 -0.79
CA GLU A 69 -14.55 26.09 -0.07
C GLU A 69 -14.56 27.28 -1.03
N ALA A 70 -13.74 27.25 -2.08
CA ALA A 70 -13.73 28.29 -3.11
C ALA A 70 -15.08 28.37 -3.86
N LEU A 71 -15.67 27.22 -4.23
CA LEU A 71 -16.99 27.17 -4.88
C LEU A 71 -18.11 27.67 -3.96
N LEU A 72 -18.04 27.35 -2.67
CA LEU A 72 -18.96 27.88 -1.66
C LEU A 72 -18.80 29.39 -1.52
N ALA A 73 -17.58 29.93 -1.52
CA ALA A 73 -17.36 31.38 -1.47
C ALA A 73 -17.94 32.08 -2.70
N MET A 74 -17.74 31.53 -3.91
CA MET A 74 -18.34 32.07 -5.14
C MET A 74 -19.88 32.11 -5.07
N THR A 75 -20.51 31.08 -4.52
CA THR A 75 -21.98 31.00 -4.49
C THR A 75 -22.59 31.77 -3.32
N SER A 76 -21.96 31.74 -2.13
CA SER A 76 -22.50 32.33 -0.90
C SER A 76 -22.07 33.78 -0.66
N ALA A 77 -20.82 34.13 -0.93
CA ALA A 77 -20.29 35.47 -0.68
C ALA A 77 -20.47 36.38 -1.91
N GLU A 78 -20.17 35.85 -3.10
CA GLU A 78 -20.29 36.61 -4.35
C GLU A 78 -21.67 36.47 -5.02
N GLY A 79 -22.51 35.54 -4.54
CA GLY A 79 -23.90 35.39 -4.97
C GLY A 79 -24.10 34.75 -6.35
N LEU A 80 -23.07 34.08 -6.88
CA LEU A 80 -23.17 33.41 -8.18
C LEU A 80 -24.07 32.17 -8.08
N SER A 81 -24.80 31.89 -9.16
CA SER A 81 -25.39 30.57 -9.36
C SER A 81 -24.30 29.53 -9.61
N VAL A 82 -24.65 28.24 -9.43
CA VAL A 82 -23.73 27.12 -9.71
C VAL A 82 -23.24 27.14 -11.16
N ASP A 83 -24.08 27.57 -12.11
CA ASP A 83 -23.69 27.64 -13.53
C ASP A 83 -22.68 28.75 -13.82
N GLU A 84 -22.89 29.92 -13.22
CA GLU A 84 -21.94 31.03 -13.34
C GLU A 84 -20.61 30.65 -12.70
N ALA A 85 -20.64 29.97 -11.55
CA ALA A 85 -19.42 29.47 -10.93
C ALA A 85 -18.68 28.48 -11.83
N ILE A 86 -19.38 27.52 -12.45
CA ILE A 86 -18.78 26.59 -13.43
C ILE A 86 -18.18 27.35 -14.62
N GLN A 87 -18.90 28.35 -15.15
CA GLN A 87 -18.43 29.15 -16.27
C GLN A 87 -17.13 29.90 -15.92
N TRP A 88 -17.00 30.42 -14.70
CA TRP A 88 -15.77 31.05 -14.22
C TRP A 88 -14.62 30.07 -14.01
N CYS A 89 -14.91 28.82 -13.60
CA CYS A 89 -13.89 27.77 -13.46
C CYS A 89 -13.39 27.24 -14.81
N GLY A 90 -14.12 27.47 -15.91
CA GLY A 90 -13.78 26.98 -17.25
C GLY A 90 -14.27 25.56 -17.52
N GLU A 91 -13.68 24.92 -18.53
CA GLU A 91 -14.06 23.56 -18.94
C GLU A 91 -13.54 22.50 -17.93
N GLY A 92 -14.29 21.39 -17.78
CA GLY A 92 -13.87 20.23 -17.00
C GLY A 92 -14.54 20.08 -15.63
N LEU A 93 -15.43 21.00 -15.24
CA LEU A 93 -16.18 20.90 -13.97
C LEU A 93 -17.67 20.63 -14.25
N SER A 94 -18.16 19.45 -13.85
CA SER A 94 -19.60 19.14 -13.94
C SER A 94 -20.36 19.68 -12.73
N ARG A 95 -21.67 19.94 -12.88
CA ARG A 95 -22.55 20.28 -11.73
C ARG A 95 -22.47 19.23 -10.61
N ARG A 96 -22.33 17.95 -10.98
CA ARG A 96 -22.20 16.86 -10.02
C ARG A 96 -20.90 16.95 -9.23
N GLU A 97 -19.79 17.30 -9.88
CA GLU A 97 -18.52 17.55 -9.19
C GLU A 97 -18.58 18.77 -8.29
N VAL A 98 -19.18 19.88 -8.74
CA VAL A 98 -19.40 21.06 -7.87
C VAL A 98 -20.16 20.67 -6.60
N ALA A 99 -21.30 19.98 -6.75
CA ALA A 99 -22.09 19.55 -5.61
C ALA A 99 -21.29 18.62 -4.67
N ARG A 100 -20.49 17.69 -5.21
CA ARG A 100 -19.61 16.81 -4.42
C ARG A 100 -18.55 17.60 -3.66
N LEU A 101 -17.87 18.54 -4.31
CA LEU A 101 -16.80 19.34 -3.70
C LEU A 101 -17.35 20.27 -2.60
N CYS A 102 -18.48 20.94 -2.84
CA CYS A 102 -19.14 21.74 -1.81
C CYS A 102 -19.54 20.90 -0.60
N ALA A 103 -20.10 19.70 -0.81
CA ALA A 103 -20.46 18.79 0.29
C ALA A 103 -19.23 18.33 1.11
N LEU A 104 -18.07 18.16 0.47
CA LEU A 104 -16.82 17.84 1.18
C LEU A 104 -16.38 19.00 2.09
N ALA A 105 -16.44 20.23 1.59
CA ALA A 105 -16.12 21.43 2.38
C ALA A 105 -17.05 21.60 3.59
N ASP A 106 -18.34 21.31 3.43
CA ASP A 106 -19.31 21.36 4.54
C ASP A 106 -19.08 20.26 5.58
N SER A 107 -18.62 19.07 5.16
CA SER A 107 -18.48 17.92 6.05
C SER A 107 -17.28 17.98 7.02
N ASP A 108 -16.20 18.64 6.64
CA ASP A 108 -14.96 18.69 7.42
C ASP A 108 -14.97 19.78 8.52
N GLY A 109 -15.98 20.66 8.50
CA GLY A 109 -16.27 21.53 9.64
C GLY A 109 -16.75 20.78 10.89
N SER A 110 -17.13 19.50 10.75
CA SER A 110 -17.71 18.69 11.83
C SER A 110 -16.70 17.75 12.52
N THR A 111 -15.56 17.44 11.92
CA THR A 111 -14.62 16.40 12.37
C THR A 111 -13.55 16.91 13.33
N ALA A 112 -13.26 18.22 13.33
CA ALA A 112 -12.28 18.83 14.23
C ALA A 112 -12.74 18.97 15.69
N SER A 113 -13.97 18.57 16.03
CA SER A 113 -14.56 18.77 17.38
C SER A 113 -14.50 17.55 18.30
N ASP A 114 -14.08 16.38 17.79
CA ASP A 114 -14.20 15.11 18.53
C ASP A 114 -12.91 14.64 19.23
N GLU A 115 -11.75 15.26 18.97
CA GLU A 115 -10.46 14.85 19.58
C GLU A 115 -10.17 15.45 20.97
N ASP A 116 -10.95 16.44 21.43
CA ASP A 116 -10.74 17.14 22.72
C ASP A 116 -11.54 16.54 23.90
N ARG A 117 -12.14 15.35 23.73
CA ARG A 117 -13.07 14.75 24.72
C ARG A 117 -12.57 13.47 25.41
N ALA A 118 -11.28 13.15 25.32
CA ALA A 118 -10.70 11.99 25.98
C ALA A 118 -9.54 12.40 26.90
N ASP A 119 -9.89 12.96 28.06
CA ASP A 119 -9.04 13.08 29.25
C ASP A 119 -9.79 12.49 30.46
#